data_AF-A0A433T2L4-F1
#
_entry.id   AF-A0A433T2L4-F1
#
_cell.length_a   1.000
_cell.length_b   1.000
_cell.length_c   1.000
_cell.angle_alpha   90.00
_cell.angle_beta   90.00
_cell.angle_gamma   90.00
#
_symmetry.space_group_name_H-M   'P 1'
#
loop_
_entity.id
_entity.type
_entity.pdbx_description
1 polymer ?
#
loop_
_entity_poly.entity_id
_entity_poly.type
_entity_poly.pdbx_seq_one_letter_code
_entity_poly.pdbx_strand_id
1 'polypeptide(L)'
;DAVPGQYLRNNVVRDSLSRCVTIHGTDSLEISDTVCYNHLGHGIFLEDSAEQNNTIVRNLLIGTEHGMLLFTDRKEDWCDAPHQCNLLSSFWITHPNNVFRENVAAGSDGNGISFTFSDKPLGPSLQRQIDRGLYQYQNTRFMKVAHFSKNVMHSNRNHGLWFDSRLSYGFTEGNEFYPENAKAGFNFYSPRDPPNENGTSVETILDQLTMYKNIDRNA
;
A
#
# COMPACT_ATOMS: atom_id res chain seq x y z
N ASP A 1 -4.52 14.19 -8.47
CA ASP A 1 -4.22 15.62 -8.45
C ASP A 1 -2.97 15.89 -7.65
N ALA A 2 -2.09 16.72 -8.18
CA ALA A 2 -0.89 17.14 -7.47
C ALA A 2 -1.24 18.22 -6.45
N VAL A 3 -0.83 18.01 -5.21
CA VAL A 3 -1.11 18.90 -4.08
C VAL A 3 0.17 19.38 -3.37
N PRO A 4 1.17 19.91 -4.11
CA PRO A 4 2.43 20.30 -3.50
C PRO A 4 2.23 21.30 -2.37
N GLY A 5 2.85 21.03 -1.22
CA GLY A 5 2.73 21.85 -0.02
C GLY A 5 1.51 21.58 0.85
N GLN A 6 0.60 20.68 0.45
CA GLN A 6 -0.43 20.16 1.36
C GLN A 6 0.16 19.05 2.24
N TYR A 7 -0.30 18.99 3.50
CA TYR A 7 0.24 18.05 4.46
C TYR A 7 -0.78 17.64 5.54
N LEU A 8 -0.57 16.44 6.08
CA LEU A 8 -1.04 16.02 7.40
C LEU A 8 0.19 15.82 8.29
N ARG A 9 0.37 16.68 9.30
CA ARG A 9 1.60 16.69 10.09
C ARG A 9 1.37 16.98 11.57
N ASN A 10 2.08 16.25 12.43
CA ASN A 10 2.00 16.39 13.90
C ASN A 10 0.59 16.11 14.45
N ASN A 11 -0.08 15.08 13.95
CA ASN A 11 -1.43 14.72 14.37
C ASN A 11 -1.47 13.38 15.12
N VAL A 12 -2.57 13.18 15.84
CA VAL A 12 -2.95 11.86 16.36
C VAL A 12 -4.35 11.54 15.82
N VAL A 13 -4.47 10.45 15.09
CA VAL A 13 -5.74 9.85 14.69
C VAL A 13 -5.92 8.60 15.52
N ARG A 14 -6.99 8.53 16.30
CA ARG A 14 -7.21 7.40 17.21
C ARG A 14 -8.64 6.90 17.24
N ASP A 15 -8.81 5.62 17.52
CA ASP A 15 -10.11 4.96 17.65
C ASP A 15 -10.99 5.18 16.41
N SER A 16 -10.36 5.12 15.23
CA SER A 16 -11.05 5.30 13.95
C SER A 16 -11.80 4.02 13.60
N LEU A 17 -13.12 4.12 13.40
CA LEU A 17 -13.94 3.01 12.89
C LEU A 17 -13.73 2.77 11.38
N SER A 18 -12.65 3.31 10.83
CA SER A 18 -12.20 3.21 9.46
C SER A 18 -10.68 3.37 9.44
N ARG A 19 -10.11 3.54 8.25
CA ARG A 19 -8.68 3.77 8.01
C ARG A 19 -8.16 4.97 8.80
N CYS A 20 -6.85 5.05 8.98
CA CYS A 20 -6.23 6.23 9.58
C CYS A 20 -6.19 7.39 8.58
N VAL A 21 -5.63 7.16 7.40
CA VAL A 21 -5.54 8.15 6.31
C VAL A 21 -5.70 7.44 4.97
N THR A 22 -6.63 7.92 4.15
CA THR A 22 -6.74 7.52 2.74
C THR A 22 -6.09 8.58 1.86
N ILE A 23 -5.18 8.16 0.98
CA ILE A 23 -4.67 8.93 -0.14
C ILE A 23 -5.35 8.36 -1.39
N HIS A 24 -6.28 9.12 -1.97
CA HIS A 24 -7.07 8.69 -3.13
C HIS A 24 -6.82 9.62 -4.31
N GLY A 25 -6.22 9.09 -5.37
CA GLY A 25 -5.90 9.84 -6.59
C GLY A 25 -5.08 11.12 -6.33
N THR A 26 -4.25 11.15 -5.28
CA THR A 26 -3.53 12.34 -4.81
C THR A 26 -2.01 12.15 -4.95
N ASP A 27 -1.34 13.17 -5.49
CA ASP A 27 0.10 13.17 -5.74
C ASP A 27 0.80 14.29 -4.95
N SER A 28 2.05 14.10 -4.55
CA SER A 28 2.88 15.12 -3.89
C SER A 28 2.37 15.62 -2.52
N LEU A 29 1.58 14.80 -1.82
CA LEU A 29 1.15 15.04 -0.44
C LEU A 29 2.27 14.70 0.56
N GLU A 30 2.36 15.43 1.66
CA GLU A 30 3.17 15.03 2.83
C GLU A 30 2.29 14.47 3.95
N ILE A 31 2.65 13.31 4.48
CA ILE A 31 2.15 12.80 5.77
C ILE A 31 3.35 12.57 6.67
N SER A 32 3.47 13.35 7.73
CA SER A 32 4.62 13.27 8.61
C SER A 32 4.29 13.38 10.09
N ASP A 33 5.13 12.75 10.92
CA ASP A 33 5.07 12.91 12.38
C ASP A 33 3.67 12.65 12.96
N THR A 34 2.91 11.73 12.33
CA THR A 34 1.52 11.43 12.68
C THR A 34 1.44 10.07 13.36
N VAL A 35 0.67 10.00 14.44
CA VAL A 35 0.36 8.75 15.16
C VAL A 35 -1.04 8.29 14.79
N CYS A 36 -1.14 7.06 14.30
CA CYS A 36 -2.39 6.35 14.16
C CYS A 36 -2.48 5.30 15.26
N TYR A 37 -3.52 5.35 16.08
CA TYR A 37 -3.70 4.41 17.18
C TYR A 37 -5.08 3.78 17.14
N ASN A 38 -5.16 2.45 17.05
CA ASN A 38 -6.41 1.71 17.08
C ASN A 38 -7.36 2.14 15.94
N HIS A 39 -7.21 1.52 14.77
CA HIS A 39 -8.05 1.81 13.62
C HIS A 39 -8.47 0.54 12.87
N LEU A 40 -9.64 0.58 12.23
CA LEU A 40 -10.14 -0.53 11.42
C LEU A 40 -9.67 -0.42 9.97
N GLY A 41 -9.29 -1.55 9.38
CA GLY A 41 -8.80 -1.63 8.02
C GLY A 41 -7.40 -1.04 7.85
N HIS A 42 -6.97 -0.87 6.59
CA HIS A 42 -5.63 -0.35 6.29
C HIS A 42 -5.37 1.01 6.96
N GLY A 43 -4.14 1.27 7.41
CA GLY A 43 -3.79 2.51 8.12
C GLY A 43 -3.59 3.71 7.21
N ILE A 44 -2.34 3.94 6.78
CA ILE A 44 -2.06 4.88 5.69
C ILE A 44 -2.22 4.11 4.38
N PHE A 45 -3.21 4.50 3.59
CA PHE A 45 -3.76 3.70 2.49
C PHE A 45 -3.72 4.49 1.18
N LEU A 46 -2.91 4.02 0.22
CA LEU A 46 -2.95 4.49 -1.16
C LEU A 46 -3.99 3.65 -1.91
N GLU A 47 -5.03 4.28 -2.43
CA GLU A 47 -6.22 3.56 -2.87
C GLU A 47 -6.06 2.91 -4.25
N ASP A 48 -5.59 3.65 -5.24
CA ASP A 48 -5.92 3.31 -6.63
C ASP A 48 -4.74 2.82 -7.48
N SER A 49 -3.57 2.53 -6.91
CA SER A 49 -2.36 2.31 -7.73
C SER A 49 -2.08 3.49 -8.68
N ALA A 50 -2.38 4.72 -8.24
CA ALA A 50 -2.20 5.94 -9.04
C ALA A 50 -1.47 7.07 -8.32
N GLU A 51 -1.41 7.01 -6.99
CA GLU A 51 -0.90 8.04 -6.10
C GLU A 51 0.62 8.05 -6.09
N GLN A 52 1.24 9.16 -6.50
CA GLN A 52 2.69 9.25 -6.71
C GLN A 52 3.32 10.46 -6.04
N ASN A 53 4.63 10.37 -5.83
CA ASN A 53 5.49 11.41 -5.28
C ASN A 53 5.05 11.87 -3.88
N ASN A 54 4.25 11.08 -3.17
CA ASN A 54 3.86 11.38 -1.80
C ASN A 54 5.03 11.08 -0.85
N THR A 55 5.12 11.87 0.22
CA THR A 55 6.16 11.73 1.26
C THR A 55 5.51 11.30 2.57
N ILE A 56 5.73 10.05 2.96
CA ILE A 56 5.20 9.43 4.18
C ILE A 56 6.37 9.16 5.12
N VAL A 57 6.57 10.02 6.11
CA VAL A 57 7.82 10.02 6.90
C VAL A 57 7.59 10.18 8.40
N ARG A 58 8.27 9.38 9.23
CA ARG A 58 8.21 9.46 10.71
C ARG A 58 6.80 9.26 11.29
N ASN A 59 5.96 8.46 10.65
CA ASN A 59 4.65 8.12 11.16
C ASN A 59 4.70 6.86 12.02
N LEU A 60 3.84 6.77 13.02
CA LEU A 60 3.71 5.62 13.92
C LEU A 60 2.29 5.08 13.86
N LEU A 61 2.14 3.86 13.36
CA LEU A 61 0.86 3.15 13.30
C LEU A 61 0.87 2.02 14.31
N ILE A 62 -0.09 2.02 15.23
CA ILE A 62 -0.23 1.04 16.30
C ILE A 62 -1.67 0.51 16.33
N GLY A 63 -1.84 -0.81 16.37
CA GLY A 63 -3.16 -1.42 16.55
C GLY A 63 -4.01 -1.34 15.28
N THR A 64 -3.47 -1.81 14.17
CA THR A 64 -4.22 -1.94 12.90
C THR A 64 -5.09 -3.18 12.99
N GLU A 65 -6.40 -3.03 13.04
CA GLU A 65 -7.36 -4.15 13.18
C GLU A 65 -8.09 -4.43 11.87
N HIS A 66 -8.60 -5.65 11.69
CA HIS A 66 -9.33 -6.01 10.48
C HIS A 66 -10.58 -5.15 10.25
N GLY A 67 -10.78 -4.77 9.00
CA GLY A 67 -11.94 -4.01 8.53
C GLY A 67 -12.88 -4.86 7.68
N MET A 68 -13.91 -4.21 7.15
CA MET A 68 -14.87 -4.81 6.22
C MET A 68 -15.02 -4.02 4.91
N LEU A 69 -14.27 -2.91 4.77
CA LEU A 69 -14.42 -1.97 3.66
C LEU A 69 -13.89 -2.56 2.35
N LEU A 70 -12.81 -3.34 2.39
CA LEU A 70 -12.22 -3.99 1.22
C LEU A 70 -12.05 -5.49 1.46
N PHE A 71 -11.99 -6.27 0.39
CA PHE A 71 -11.63 -7.68 0.51
C PHE A 71 -10.28 -7.87 1.20
N THR A 72 -9.31 -7.01 0.92
CA THR A 72 -7.96 -7.08 1.49
C THR A 72 -7.89 -6.78 2.97
N ASP A 73 -8.79 -5.97 3.53
CA ASP A 73 -8.78 -5.66 4.97
C ASP A 73 -9.62 -6.62 5.83
N ARG A 74 -10.38 -7.52 5.19
CA ARG A 74 -11.14 -8.58 5.85
C ARG A 74 -10.26 -9.72 6.32
N LYS A 75 -10.70 -10.37 7.40
CA LYS A 75 -10.21 -11.69 7.79
C LYS A 75 -10.62 -12.72 6.75
N GLU A 76 -9.86 -13.81 6.72
CA GLU A 76 -10.10 -14.91 5.80
C GLU A 76 -11.49 -15.56 6.01
N ASP A 77 -11.92 -15.70 7.26
CA ASP A 77 -13.22 -16.26 7.66
C ASP A 77 -14.40 -15.30 7.44
N TRP A 78 -14.14 -14.03 7.11
CA TRP A 78 -15.15 -13.04 6.74
C TRP A 78 -15.37 -12.95 5.23
N CYS A 79 -14.66 -13.78 4.46
CA CYS A 79 -14.67 -13.74 3.00
C CYS A 79 -15.23 -15.02 2.38
N ASP A 80 -16.14 -14.86 1.41
CA ASP A 80 -16.66 -15.97 0.60
C ASP A 80 -15.55 -16.65 -0.22
N ALA A 81 -14.53 -15.87 -0.61
CA ALA A 81 -13.33 -16.35 -1.28
C ALA A 81 -12.09 -16.02 -0.42
N PRO A 82 -11.72 -16.90 0.54
CA PRO A 82 -10.58 -16.75 1.45
C PRO A 82 -9.28 -16.26 0.79
N HIS A 83 -8.94 -16.80 -0.38
CA HIS A 83 -7.72 -16.47 -1.12
C HIS A 83 -7.72 -15.07 -1.74
N GLN A 84 -8.84 -14.36 -1.72
CA GLN A 84 -8.98 -12.98 -2.21
C GLN A 84 -8.80 -11.93 -1.11
N CYS A 85 -8.63 -12.36 0.14
CA CYS A 85 -8.64 -11.49 1.32
C CYS A 85 -7.36 -11.56 2.14
N ASN A 86 -7.41 -11.01 3.36
CA ASN A 86 -6.39 -11.14 4.39
C ASN A 86 -5.01 -10.60 3.97
N LEU A 87 -5.00 -9.31 3.59
CA LEU A 87 -3.79 -8.51 3.34
C LEU A 87 -3.79 -7.20 4.14
N LEU A 88 -4.54 -7.16 5.25
CA LEU A 88 -4.60 -6.02 6.16
C LEU A 88 -3.18 -5.51 6.44
N SER A 89 -2.97 -4.20 6.39
CA SER A 89 -1.63 -3.61 6.50
C SER A 89 -1.70 -2.25 7.18
N SER A 90 -0.75 -1.97 8.07
CA SER A 90 -0.64 -0.63 8.66
C SER A 90 -0.33 0.39 7.55
N PHE A 91 0.67 0.12 6.71
CA PHE A 91 0.92 0.92 5.51
C PHE A 91 0.57 0.10 4.27
N TRP A 92 -0.38 0.58 3.48
CA TRP A 92 -0.84 -0.06 2.26
C TRP A 92 -0.40 0.76 1.04
N ILE A 93 0.53 0.19 0.28
CA ILE A 93 1.25 0.89 -0.79
C ILE A 93 0.90 0.26 -2.13
N THR A 94 0.06 0.94 -2.89
CA THR A 94 -0.41 0.47 -4.20
C THR A 94 0.37 1.05 -5.38
N HIS A 95 1.26 2.00 -5.12
CA HIS A 95 2.16 2.57 -6.12
C HIS A 95 3.57 2.79 -5.54
N PRO A 96 4.65 2.28 -6.17
CA PRO A 96 5.98 2.29 -5.56
C PRO A 96 6.67 3.66 -5.61
N ASN A 97 6.31 4.53 -6.55
CA ASN A 97 6.89 5.89 -6.67
C ASN A 97 6.41 6.84 -5.55
N ASN A 98 6.76 6.54 -4.30
CA ASN A 98 6.46 7.31 -3.10
C ASN A 98 7.60 7.13 -2.08
N VAL A 99 7.80 8.12 -1.21
CA VAL A 99 8.83 8.09 -0.18
C VAL A 99 8.22 7.55 1.11
N PHE A 100 8.77 6.46 1.64
CA PHE A 100 8.44 5.91 2.95
C PHE A 100 9.71 5.79 3.79
N ARG A 101 9.92 6.70 4.75
CA ARG A 101 11.13 6.65 5.59
C ARG A 101 10.84 6.85 7.06
N GLU A 102 11.60 6.16 7.91
CA GLU A 102 11.53 6.31 9.38
C GLU A 102 10.13 6.06 9.96
N ASN A 103 9.26 5.32 9.25
CA ASN A 103 7.94 4.98 9.76
C ASN A 103 8.01 3.74 10.65
N VAL A 104 7.05 3.61 11.56
CA VAL A 104 6.92 2.47 12.47
C VAL A 104 5.54 1.85 12.32
N ALA A 105 5.50 0.56 12.00
CA ALA A 105 4.29 -0.26 12.02
C ALA A 105 4.37 -1.28 13.18
N ALA A 106 3.43 -1.19 14.12
CA ALA A 106 3.42 -2.02 15.32
C ALA A 106 2.02 -2.59 15.62
N GLY A 107 1.93 -3.87 15.99
CA GLY A 107 0.67 -4.41 16.53
C GLY A 107 -0.45 -4.52 15.49
N SER A 108 -0.14 -4.83 14.23
CA SER A 108 -1.16 -5.09 13.21
C SER A 108 -1.73 -6.50 13.36
N ASP A 109 -3.05 -6.64 13.26
CA ASP A 109 -3.75 -7.93 13.07
C ASP A 109 -3.33 -8.63 11.77
N GLY A 110 -2.69 -7.91 10.84
CA GLY A 110 -2.15 -8.42 9.59
C GLY A 110 -0.68 -8.05 9.43
N ASN A 111 -0.37 -7.39 8.32
CA ASN A 111 0.99 -6.98 7.95
C ASN A 111 1.36 -5.60 8.53
N GLY A 112 2.67 -5.36 8.67
CA GLY A 112 3.21 -4.03 8.96
C GLY A 112 3.09 -3.12 7.74
N ILE A 113 3.86 -3.40 6.70
CA ILE A 113 3.88 -2.65 5.44
C ILE A 113 3.65 -3.61 4.28
N SER A 114 2.76 -3.27 3.35
CA SER A 114 2.55 -4.05 2.13
C SER A 114 2.68 -3.21 0.87
N PHE A 115 3.50 -3.68 -0.06
CA PHE A 115 3.46 -3.28 -1.47
C PHE A 115 2.53 -4.23 -2.21
N THR A 116 1.43 -3.70 -2.74
CA THR A 116 0.43 -4.50 -3.43
C THR A 116 -0.13 -3.74 -4.62
N PHE A 117 0.18 -4.18 -5.84
CA PHE A 117 -0.02 -3.37 -7.04
C PHE A 117 -1.16 -3.88 -7.90
N SER A 118 -1.85 -2.99 -8.60
CA SER A 118 -2.72 -3.35 -9.71
C SER A 118 -2.03 -3.12 -11.06
N ASP A 119 -2.37 -3.93 -12.07
CA ASP A 119 -1.88 -3.76 -13.44
C ASP A 119 -2.46 -2.50 -14.12
N LYS A 120 -3.54 -1.94 -13.57
CA LYS A 120 -4.14 -0.67 -13.99
C LYS A 120 -4.58 0.11 -12.75
N PRO A 121 -4.62 1.45 -12.80
CA PRO A 121 -5.27 2.21 -11.75
C PRO A 121 -6.69 1.72 -11.50
N LEU A 122 -7.11 1.72 -10.23
CA LEU A 122 -8.44 1.26 -9.84
C LEU A 122 -9.47 2.39 -9.97
N GLY A 123 -10.74 2.00 -10.06
CA GLY A 123 -11.87 2.91 -9.99
C GLY A 123 -11.78 4.12 -10.93
N PRO A 124 -12.23 5.32 -10.48
CA PRO A 124 -12.21 6.54 -11.28
C PRO A 124 -10.80 7.04 -11.63
N SER A 125 -9.76 6.57 -10.95
CA SER A 125 -8.38 7.00 -11.20
C SER A 125 -7.84 6.51 -12.55
N LEU A 126 -8.38 5.44 -13.13
CA LEU A 126 -7.99 4.99 -14.48
C LEU A 126 -8.22 6.08 -15.52
N GLN A 127 -9.46 6.58 -15.63
CA GLN A 127 -9.80 7.59 -16.62
C GLN A 127 -8.98 8.87 -16.38
N ARG A 128 -8.82 9.27 -15.11
CA ARG A 128 -8.01 10.44 -14.75
C ARG A 128 -6.56 10.31 -15.20
N GLN A 129 -5.94 9.13 -15.05
CA GLN A 129 -4.57 8.91 -15.50
C GLN A 129 -4.46 8.90 -17.03
N ILE A 130 -5.47 8.41 -17.74
CA ILE A 130 -5.56 8.48 -19.22
C ILE A 130 -5.62 9.94 -19.66
N ASP A 131 -6.52 10.74 -19.07
CA ASP A 131 -6.71 12.16 -19.44
C ASP A 131 -5.45 13.00 -19.19
N ARG A 132 -4.65 12.64 -18.19
CA ARG A 132 -3.37 13.27 -17.86
C ARG A 132 -2.19 12.80 -18.72
N GLY A 133 -2.38 11.78 -19.57
CA GLY A 133 -1.30 11.16 -20.33
C GLY A 133 -0.28 10.40 -19.48
N LEU A 134 -0.67 9.97 -18.27
CA LEU A 134 0.18 9.25 -17.32
C LEU A 134 -0.11 7.75 -17.30
N TYR A 135 -1.20 7.31 -17.93
CA TYR A 135 -1.58 5.91 -17.95
C TYR A 135 -0.61 5.07 -18.77
N GLN A 136 -0.10 4.02 -18.13
CA GLN A 136 0.60 2.93 -18.77
C GLN A 136 0.17 1.62 -18.11
N TYR A 137 -0.13 0.60 -18.92
CA TYR A 137 -0.44 -0.73 -18.40
C TYR A 137 0.75 -1.29 -17.63
N GLN A 138 0.48 -1.90 -16.47
CA GLN A 138 1.48 -2.47 -15.55
C GLN A 138 2.52 -1.47 -15.04
N ASN A 139 2.22 -0.16 -15.06
CA ASN A 139 3.18 0.86 -14.67
C ASN A 139 3.77 0.64 -13.26
N THR A 140 2.93 0.30 -12.28
CA THR A 140 3.34 0.02 -10.89
C THR A 140 4.32 -1.15 -10.76
N ARG A 141 4.26 -2.14 -11.66
CA ARG A 141 5.21 -3.26 -11.71
C ARG A 141 6.60 -2.82 -12.14
N PHE A 142 6.66 -1.88 -13.09
CA PHE A 142 7.90 -1.41 -13.71
C PHE A 142 8.44 -0.13 -13.06
N MET A 143 7.65 0.54 -12.23
CA MET A 143 8.04 1.77 -11.57
C MET A 143 8.94 1.47 -10.38
N LYS A 144 10.09 2.16 -10.29
CA LYS A 144 11.00 2.02 -9.15
C LYS A 144 10.37 2.56 -7.85
N VAL A 145 10.66 1.90 -6.71
CA VAL A 145 10.37 2.48 -5.38
C VAL A 145 11.21 3.75 -5.20
N ALA A 146 10.55 4.88 -4.95
CA ALA A 146 11.23 6.17 -4.90
C ALA A 146 12.25 6.23 -3.75
N HIS A 147 11.82 5.89 -2.53
CA HIS A 147 12.70 5.77 -1.38
C HIS A 147 12.05 4.97 -0.25
N PHE A 148 12.74 3.96 0.28
CA PHE A 148 12.24 3.14 1.38
C PHE A 148 13.35 2.81 2.36
N SER A 149 13.44 3.58 3.45
CA SER A 149 14.58 3.47 4.37
C SER A 149 14.18 3.60 5.83
N LYS A 150 14.92 2.92 6.72
CA LYS A 150 14.80 3.10 8.18
C LYS A 150 13.40 2.84 8.75
N ASN A 151 12.55 2.14 8.01
CA ASN A 151 11.24 1.76 8.51
C ASN A 151 11.41 0.62 9.54
N VAL A 152 10.56 0.62 10.56
CA VAL A 152 10.49 -0.40 11.59
C VAL A 152 9.15 -1.12 11.49
N MET A 153 9.16 -2.45 11.45
CA MET A 153 7.95 -3.27 11.45
C MET A 153 8.06 -4.36 12.50
N HIS A 154 7.25 -4.30 13.55
CA HIS A 154 7.30 -5.31 14.61
C HIS A 154 5.95 -5.63 15.22
N SER A 155 5.85 -6.78 15.92
CA SER A 155 4.62 -7.20 16.58
C SER A 155 3.42 -7.25 15.63
N ASN A 156 3.66 -7.55 14.34
CA ASN A 156 2.58 -7.72 13.37
C ASN A 156 2.25 -9.20 13.28
N ARG A 157 0.96 -9.54 13.30
CA ARG A 157 0.49 -10.92 13.33
C ARG A 157 0.94 -11.72 12.11
N ASN A 158 0.97 -11.08 10.94
CA ASN A 158 1.49 -11.66 9.70
C ASN A 158 2.90 -11.11 9.41
N HIS A 159 3.13 -10.47 8.27
CA HIS A 159 4.48 -10.12 7.82
C HIS A 159 4.88 -8.70 8.28
N GLY A 160 6.17 -8.49 8.56
CA GLY A 160 6.69 -7.13 8.77
C GLY A 160 6.63 -6.32 7.48
N LEU A 161 7.15 -6.90 6.41
CA LEU A 161 7.09 -6.38 5.04
C LEU A 161 6.51 -7.46 4.13
N TRP A 162 5.46 -7.13 3.39
CA TRP A 162 4.89 -7.94 2.32
C TRP A 162 5.08 -7.22 0.99
N PHE A 163 5.75 -7.86 0.03
CA PHE A 163 6.06 -7.23 -1.26
C PHE A 163 5.89 -8.24 -2.38
N ASP A 164 4.64 -8.65 -2.62
CA ASP A 164 4.41 -9.72 -3.60
C ASP A 164 3.01 -9.71 -4.22
N SER A 165 1.98 -9.22 -3.53
CA SER A 165 0.61 -9.38 -4.01
C SER A 165 0.19 -8.40 -5.09
N ARG A 166 -0.69 -8.86 -5.99
CA ARG A 166 -1.42 -8.05 -6.97
C ARG A 166 -2.86 -7.80 -6.52
N LEU A 167 -3.40 -6.64 -6.89
CA LEU A 167 -4.82 -6.31 -6.78
C LEU A 167 -5.55 -6.53 -8.10
N SER A 168 -6.78 -7.02 -8.00
CA SER A 168 -7.68 -7.04 -9.14
C SER A 168 -8.25 -5.64 -9.43
N TYR A 169 -8.32 -5.31 -10.71
CA TYR A 169 -9.04 -4.15 -11.24
C TYR A 169 -10.48 -4.51 -11.67
N GLY A 170 -11.10 -5.49 -11.00
CA GLY A 170 -12.37 -6.11 -11.38
C GLY A 170 -12.21 -7.38 -12.24
N PHE A 171 -11.01 -7.60 -12.75
CA PHE A 171 -10.59 -8.81 -13.46
C PHE A 171 -9.13 -9.13 -13.14
N THR A 172 -8.69 -10.34 -13.47
CA THR A 172 -7.28 -10.73 -13.52
C THR A 172 -6.73 -10.56 -14.93
N GLU A 173 -5.40 -10.65 -15.08
CA GLU A 173 -4.73 -10.69 -16.39
C GLU A 173 -5.19 -11.87 -17.26
N GLY A 174 -5.63 -12.96 -16.64
CA GLY A 174 -6.25 -14.12 -17.31
C GLY A 174 -7.72 -13.92 -17.70
N ASN A 175 -8.26 -12.71 -17.55
CA ASN A 175 -9.66 -12.35 -17.83
C ASN A 175 -10.68 -13.11 -16.96
N GLU A 176 -10.26 -13.54 -15.78
CA GLU A 176 -11.15 -14.11 -14.76
C GLU A 176 -11.72 -12.96 -13.90
N PHE A 177 -13.01 -13.02 -13.58
CA PHE A 177 -13.64 -12.01 -12.71
C PHE A 177 -13.15 -12.18 -11.27
N TYR A 178 -12.55 -11.13 -10.72
CA TYR A 178 -12.21 -10.99 -9.31
C TYR A 178 -12.77 -9.63 -8.87
N PRO A 179 -13.40 -9.51 -7.69
CA PRO A 179 -13.85 -8.21 -7.21
C PRO A 179 -12.71 -7.19 -7.23
N GLU A 180 -12.99 -5.94 -7.61
CA GLU A 180 -11.99 -4.87 -7.54
C GLU A 180 -11.45 -4.77 -6.10
N ASN A 181 -10.14 -4.51 -5.97
CA ASN A 181 -9.38 -4.56 -4.71
C ASN A 181 -9.21 -5.96 -4.08
N ALA A 182 -9.69 -7.05 -4.69
CA ALA A 182 -9.35 -8.40 -4.22
C ALA A 182 -7.87 -8.74 -4.47
N LYS A 183 -7.29 -9.56 -3.59
CA LYS A 183 -5.97 -10.20 -3.82
C LYS A 183 -6.05 -11.10 -5.06
N ALA A 184 -5.15 -10.89 -6.01
CA ALA A 184 -5.18 -11.48 -7.36
C ALA A 184 -3.79 -12.01 -7.81
N GLY A 185 -3.15 -12.79 -6.93
CA GLY A 185 -1.86 -13.43 -7.20
C GLY A 185 -0.66 -12.50 -6.98
N PHE A 186 0.36 -12.62 -7.83
CA PHE A 186 1.64 -11.93 -7.70
C PHE A 186 1.71 -10.65 -8.53
N ASN A 187 2.41 -9.62 -8.05
CA ASN A 187 2.59 -8.34 -8.73
C ASN A 187 3.73 -8.34 -9.75
N PHE A 188 4.62 -9.34 -9.70
CA PHE A 188 5.78 -9.51 -10.58
C PHE A 188 6.68 -8.28 -10.69
N TYR A 189 6.88 -7.55 -9.57
CA TYR A 189 7.69 -6.34 -9.52
C TYR A 189 9.03 -6.49 -10.27
N SER A 190 9.27 -5.61 -11.24
CA SER A 190 10.41 -5.65 -12.15
C SER A 190 10.75 -4.22 -12.58
N PRO A 191 11.37 -3.41 -11.70
CA PRO A 191 11.58 -1.98 -11.94
C PRO A 191 12.47 -1.72 -13.15
N ARG A 192 12.07 -0.75 -13.98
CA ARG A 192 12.72 -0.41 -15.26
C ARG A 192 12.78 1.10 -15.50
N ASP A 193 13.68 1.52 -16.38
CA ASP A 193 13.77 2.89 -16.90
C ASP A 193 13.86 2.89 -18.45
N PRO A 194 12.90 3.51 -19.16
CA PRO A 194 11.62 4.04 -18.63
C PRO A 194 10.75 2.93 -17.99
N PRO A 195 9.76 3.25 -17.12
CA PRO A 195 9.01 2.27 -16.33
C PRO A 195 7.96 1.50 -17.15
N ASN A 196 8.44 0.68 -18.08
CA ASN A 196 7.66 -0.16 -18.97
C ASN A 196 8.44 -1.39 -19.45
N GLU A 197 7.76 -2.28 -20.16
CA GLU A 197 8.31 -3.54 -20.68
C GLU A 197 9.59 -3.38 -21.53
N ASN A 198 9.70 -2.27 -22.26
CA ASN A 198 10.84 -1.95 -23.13
C ASN A 198 11.98 -1.24 -22.38
N GLY A 199 11.74 -0.85 -21.13
CA GLY A 199 12.73 -0.22 -20.28
C GLY A 199 13.84 -1.15 -19.84
N THR A 200 14.98 -0.55 -19.52
CA THR A 200 16.14 -1.26 -18.99
C THR A 200 15.93 -1.56 -17.51
N SER A 201 16.32 -2.74 -17.05
CA SER A 201 16.19 -3.14 -15.63
C SER A 201 16.98 -2.18 -14.74
N VAL A 202 16.36 -1.68 -13.67
CA VAL A 202 17.00 -0.82 -12.68
C VAL A 202 16.89 -1.40 -11.28
N GLU A 203 17.77 -0.97 -10.38
CA GLU A 203 17.75 -1.43 -8.99
C GLU A 203 16.74 -0.66 -8.14
N THR A 204 16.02 -1.38 -7.28
CA THR A 204 15.29 -0.84 -6.13
C THR A 204 16.04 -1.17 -4.86
N ILE A 205 16.28 -0.16 -4.02
CA ILE A 205 17.00 -0.30 -2.77
C ILE A 205 15.99 -0.10 -1.62
N LEU A 206 15.89 -1.10 -0.75
CA LEU A 206 15.23 -1.00 0.54
C LEU A 206 16.31 -1.15 1.61
N ASP A 207 16.57 -0.11 2.41
CA ASP A 207 17.74 -0.08 3.30
C ASP A 207 17.41 0.23 4.77
N GLN A 208 18.29 -0.23 5.65
CA GLN A 208 18.23 0.06 7.09
C GLN A 208 16.91 -0.34 7.77
N LEU A 209 16.27 -1.40 7.28
CA LEU A 209 15.00 -1.88 7.83
C LEU A 209 15.22 -2.63 9.14
N THR A 210 14.32 -2.41 10.10
CA THR A 210 14.28 -3.19 11.35
C THR A 210 12.99 -3.99 11.40
N MET A 211 13.09 -5.31 11.43
CA MET A 211 11.93 -6.22 11.45
C MET A 211 12.11 -7.31 12.51
N TYR A 212 11.18 -7.38 13.47
CA TYR A 212 11.25 -8.37 14.55
C TYR A 212 9.85 -8.69 15.10
N LYS A 213 9.67 -9.85 15.75
CA LYS A 213 8.37 -10.24 16.34
C LYS A 213 7.18 -10.17 15.37
N ASN A 214 7.41 -10.48 14.09
CA ASN A 214 6.33 -10.67 13.12
C ASN A 214 6.04 -12.18 13.00
N ILE A 215 4.88 -12.55 12.44
CA ILE A 215 4.42 -13.94 12.24
C ILE A 215 4.16 -14.63 13.59
N ASP A 216 3.08 -14.23 14.25
CA ASP A 216 2.54 -14.77 15.52
C ASP A 216 3.49 -14.81 16.73
N ARG A 217 4.73 -14.31 16.62
CA ARG A 217 5.71 -14.32 17.72
C ARG A 217 5.64 -13.05 18.56
N ASN A 218 4.76 -13.06 19.58
CA ASN A 218 4.47 -11.90 20.44
C ASN A 218 3.86 -10.72 19.64
N ALA A 219 3.02 -11.07 18.68
CA ALA A 219 2.10 -10.16 18.00
C ALA A 219 0.78 -10.08 18.77
#